data_AF-A0A0B0SAP7-F1
#
_entry.id   AF-A0A0B0SAP7-F1
#
_cell.length_a   1.000
_cell.length_b   1.000
_cell.length_c   1.000
_cell.angle_alpha   90.00
_cell.angle_beta   90.00
_cell.angle_gamma   90.00
#
_symmetry.space_group_name_H-M   'P 1'
#
loop_
_entity.id
_entity.type
_entity.pdbx_description
1 polymer ?
#
loop_
_entity_poly.entity_id
_entity_poly.type
_entity_poly.pdbx_seq_one_letter_code
_entity_poly.pdbx_strand_id
1 'polypeptide(L)'
;MTERPALFRYRYFFAGEPAGEGRLEVRPGEEGVRAVLTAELTLPLPKTRLRWQTETDPEGFSRYFAERVEGREARVFTVERLEEEGVVLVSQGKESVALPYLVPYHDPLSLVLYLPRLFLVPGEVARFPMPGGRVYVERLSDLEAEGRLRQHFRLRPGLSLVQLEEGLPVRLAQQVGDHVFEAVLEGVEEAKRRRRWV
;
A
#
# COMPACT_ATOMS: atom_id res chain seq x y z
N MET A 1 -10.64 -8.84 1.71
CA MET A 1 -10.32 -7.69 2.58
C MET A 1 -11.42 -7.52 3.61
N THR A 2 -11.10 -7.08 4.82
CA THR A 2 -12.03 -7.08 5.96
C THR A 2 -13.24 -6.20 5.69
N GLU A 3 -14.45 -6.68 6.00
CA GLU A 3 -15.70 -5.87 5.96
C GLU A 3 -15.77 -4.87 7.12
N ARG A 4 -14.86 -5.02 8.08
CA ARG A 4 -14.79 -4.23 9.31
C ARG A 4 -13.49 -3.43 9.37
N PRO A 5 -13.48 -2.33 10.12
CA PRO A 5 -12.26 -1.64 10.47
C PRO A 5 -11.23 -2.58 11.11
N ALA A 6 -10.01 -2.56 10.60
CA ALA A 6 -8.93 -3.42 11.06
C ALA A 6 -7.62 -2.62 11.22
N LEU A 7 -6.81 -3.03 12.18
CA LEU A 7 -5.47 -2.53 12.43
C LEU A 7 -4.48 -3.69 12.25
N PHE A 8 -3.60 -3.55 11.27
CA PHE A 8 -2.54 -4.51 10.99
C PHE A 8 -1.22 -3.98 11.54
N ARG A 9 -0.49 -4.79 12.30
CA ARG A 9 0.83 -4.44 12.84
C ARG A 9 1.92 -5.13 12.03
N TYR A 10 2.94 -4.39 11.65
CA TYR A 10 4.08 -4.90 10.88
C TYR A 10 5.38 -4.65 11.63
N ARG A 11 6.29 -5.61 11.54
CA ARG A 11 7.71 -5.44 11.86
C ARG A 11 8.49 -5.29 10.56
N TYR A 12 9.38 -4.31 10.51
CA TYR A 12 10.22 -4.07 9.36
C TYR A 12 11.62 -4.66 9.56
N PHE A 13 12.21 -5.11 8.46
CA PHE A 13 13.58 -5.59 8.40
C PHE A 13 14.33 -4.98 7.22
N PHE A 14 15.63 -4.75 7.37
CA PHE A 14 16.51 -4.28 6.31
C PHE A 14 17.77 -5.13 6.32
N ALA A 15 18.06 -5.81 5.22
CA ALA A 15 19.14 -6.80 5.13
C ALA A 15 19.06 -7.89 6.23
N GLY A 16 17.83 -8.28 6.63
CA GLY A 16 17.58 -9.27 7.68
C GLY A 16 17.59 -8.71 9.12
N GLU A 17 18.05 -7.48 9.32
CA GLU A 17 18.11 -6.85 10.64
C GLU A 17 16.82 -6.07 10.96
N PRO A 18 16.35 -6.06 12.23
CA PRO A 18 15.20 -5.25 12.63
C PRO A 18 15.37 -3.77 12.26
N ALA A 19 14.42 -3.25 11.49
CA ALA A 19 14.49 -1.92 10.89
C ALA A 19 13.34 -0.99 11.29
N GLY A 20 12.40 -1.45 12.12
CA GLY A 20 11.33 -0.60 12.62
C GLY A 20 10.00 -1.32 12.83
N GLU A 21 8.95 -0.54 13.09
CA GLU A 21 7.58 -1.03 13.22
C GLU A 21 6.59 -0.17 12.43
N GLY A 22 5.45 -0.75 12.10
CA GLY A 22 4.40 -0.09 11.34
C GLY A 22 3.01 -0.56 11.67
N ARG A 23 2.05 0.27 11.29
CA ARG A 23 0.63 0.10 11.55
C ARG A 23 -0.16 0.51 10.32
N LEU A 24 -0.97 -0.39 9.80
CA LEU A 24 -1.93 -0.10 8.73
C LEU A 24 -3.34 -0.13 9.32
N GLU A 25 -3.98 1.02 9.40
CA GLU A 25 -5.39 1.15 9.73
C GLU A 25 -6.20 1.09 8.43
N VAL A 26 -7.11 0.14 8.31
CA VAL A 26 -8.03 0.01 7.17
C VAL A 26 -9.45 0.24 7.66
N ARG A 27 -10.17 1.15 7.01
CA ARG A 27 -11.57 1.48 7.30
C ARG A 27 -12.40 1.37 6.02
N PRO A 28 -13.08 0.25 5.80
CA PRO A 28 -14.10 0.14 4.75
C PRO A 28 -15.29 1.06 5.05
N GLY A 29 -15.91 1.60 4.01
CA GLY A 29 -17.14 2.38 4.04
C GLY A 29 -17.93 2.19 2.74
N GLU A 30 -19.10 2.81 2.65
CA GLU A 30 -19.97 2.71 1.45
C GLU A 30 -19.31 3.32 0.21
N GLU A 31 -18.55 4.40 0.39
CA GLU A 31 -17.89 5.12 -0.70
C GLU A 31 -16.54 4.51 -1.13
N GLY A 32 -16.11 3.40 -0.50
CA GLY A 32 -14.82 2.77 -0.74
C GLY A 32 -14.02 2.54 0.55
N VAL A 33 -12.69 2.53 0.44
CA VAL A 33 -11.80 2.23 1.56
C VAL A 33 -10.93 3.42 1.89
N ARG A 34 -10.86 3.78 3.16
CA ARG A 34 -9.84 4.67 3.69
C ARG A 34 -8.79 3.86 4.44
N ALA A 35 -7.52 4.00 4.08
CA ALA A 35 -6.44 3.35 4.79
C ALA A 35 -5.30 4.30 5.12
N VAL A 36 -4.66 4.08 6.26
CA VAL A 36 -3.51 4.85 6.73
C VAL A 36 -2.42 3.89 7.20
N LEU A 37 -1.30 3.89 6.50
CA LEU A 37 -0.07 3.23 6.94
C LEU A 37 0.80 4.26 7.67
N THR A 38 1.25 3.94 8.88
CA THR A 38 2.28 4.70 9.59
C THR A 38 3.42 3.76 9.91
N ALA A 39 4.65 4.17 9.65
CA ALA A 39 5.86 3.39 9.93
C ALA A 39 6.92 4.27 10.58
N GLU A 40 7.64 3.72 11.54
CA GLU A 40 8.83 4.31 12.14
C GLU A 40 10.02 3.40 11.82
N LEU A 41 10.91 3.88 10.96
CA LEU A 41 12.05 3.14 10.45
C LEU A 41 13.34 3.63 11.09
N THR A 42 14.11 2.70 11.63
CA THR A 42 15.44 2.95 12.20
C THR A 42 16.56 2.66 11.20
N LEU A 43 16.28 1.83 10.19
CA LEU A 43 17.18 1.48 9.10
C LEU A 43 16.46 1.51 7.74
N PRO A 44 17.17 1.81 6.65
CA PRO A 44 18.51 2.40 6.64
C PRO A 44 18.52 3.80 7.26
N LEU A 45 19.68 4.26 7.73
CA LEU A 45 19.81 5.62 8.27
C LEU A 45 19.65 6.69 7.17
N PRO A 46 19.09 7.86 7.48
CA PRO A 46 18.61 8.34 8.79
C PRO A 46 17.31 7.67 9.25
N LYS A 47 17.03 7.72 10.56
CA LYS A 47 15.70 7.35 11.08
C LYS A 47 14.63 8.13 10.33
N THR A 48 13.61 7.43 9.88
CA THR A 48 12.59 7.98 9.00
C THR A 48 11.20 7.56 9.48
N ARG A 49 10.30 8.51 9.62
CA ARG A 49 8.88 8.26 9.82
C ARG A 49 8.16 8.40 8.49
N LEU A 50 7.41 7.38 8.11
CA LEU A 50 6.64 7.34 6.89
C LEU A 50 5.15 7.26 7.24
N ARG A 51 4.33 8.01 6.51
CA ARG A 51 2.88 7.92 6.59
C ARG A 51 2.30 7.95 5.19
N TRP A 52 1.60 6.87 4.82
CA TRP A 52 0.78 6.83 3.62
C TRP A 52 -0.69 6.88 4.00
N GLN A 53 -1.48 7.62 3.24
CA GLN A 53 -2.93 7.62 3.31
C GLN A 53 -3.47 7.37 1.91
N THR A 54 -4.46 6.50 1.80
CA THR A 54 -5.23 6.29 0.58
C THR A 54 -6.72 6.36 0.90
N GLU A 55 -7.49 6.88 -0.05
CA GLU A 55 -8.94 6.81 -0.12
C GLU A 55 -9.32 6.30 -1.51
N THR A 56 -10.14 5.25 -1.56
CA THR A 56 -10.58 4.63 -2.82
C THR A 56 -12.06 4.89 -3.08
N ASP A 57 -12.48 4.66 -4.33
CA ASP A 57 -13.89 4.42 -4.66
C ASP A 57 -14.32 2.97 -4.30
N PRO A 58 -15.61 2.61 -4.48
CA PRO A 58 -16.11 1.26 -4.17
C PRO A 58 -15.41 0.13 -4.94
N GLU A 59 -15.00 0.40 -6.18
CA GLU A 59 -14.28 -0.52 -7.06
C GLU A 59 -12.85 -0.76 -6.58
N GLY A 60 -12.28 0.19 -5.82
CA GLY A 60 -10.96 0.11 -5.21
C GLY A 60 -9.90 0.96 -5.90
N PHE A 61 -10.29 1.85 -6.82
CA PHE A 61 -9.39 2.79 -7.47
C PHE A 61 -9.17 4.02 -6.60
N SER A 62 -7.98 4.61 -6.72
CA SER A 62 -7.58 5.75 -5.89
C SER A 62 -8.40 7.00 -6.21
N ARG A 63 -8.89 7.65 -5.16
CA ARG A 63 -9.44 9.01 -5.17
C ARG A 63 -8.46 10.00 -4.58
N TYR A 64 -7.78 9.59 -3.51
CA TYR A 64 -6.79 10.41 -2.83
C TYR A 64 -5.64 9.55 -2.34
N PHE A 65 -4.42 10.02 -2.53
CA PHE A 65 -3.22 9.47 -1.93
C PHE A 65 -2.36 10.57 -1.34
N ALA A 66 -1.81 10.34 -0.16
CA ALA A 66 -0.80 11.20 0.42
C ALA A 66 0.33 10.37 1.00
N GLU A 67 1.55 10.69 0.59
CA GLU A 67 2.78 10.22 1.21
C GLU A 67 3.43 11.37 1.97
N ARG A 68 3.75 11.11 3.24
CA ARG A 68 4.58 11.97 4.07
C ARG A 68 5.77 11.18 4.56
N VAL A 69 6.96 11.70 4.31
CA VAL A 69 8.23 11.13 4.79
C VAL A 69 8.94 12.19 5.61
N GLU A 70 9.24 11.86 6.86
CA GLU A 70 9.97 12.71 7.80
C GLU A 70 11.27 12.01 8.16
N GLY A 71 12.41 12.54 7.70
CA GLY A 71 13.73 12.04 8.06
C GLY A 71 14.72 13.18 8.15
N ARG A 72 15.70 13.22 7.23
CA ARG A 72 16.57 14.40 7.05
C ARG A 72 15.77 15.65 6.64
N GLU A 73 14.75 15.46 5.82
CA GLU A 73 13.82 16.50 5.37
C GLU A 73 12.40 15.97 5.49
N ALA A 74 11.44 16.87 5.67
CA ALA A 74 10.03 16.54 5.57
C ALA A 74 9.58 16.72 4.11
N ARG A 75 9.05 15.65 3.52
CA ARG A 75 8.50 15.65 2.16
C ARG A 75 7.05 15.21 2.21
N VAL A 76 6.23 15.90 1.43
CA VAL A 76 4.81 15.58 1.26
C VAL A 76 4.54 15.51 -0.23
N PHE A 77 3.94 14.40 -0.64
CA PHE A 77 3.48 14.13 -1.98
C PHE A 77 2.00 13.76 -1.92
N THR A 78 1.17 14.34 -2.77
CA THR A 78 -0.25 14.04 -2.84
C THR A 78 -0.72 13.82 -4.26
N VAL A 79 -1.68 12.92 -4.43
CA VAL A 79 -2.41 12.71 -5.68
C VAL A 79 -3.89 12.76 -5.36
N GLU A 80 -4.64 13.59 -6.06
CA GLU A 80 -6.07 13.75 -5.87
C GLU A 80 -6.81 13.65 -7.21
N ARG A 81 -7.84 12.81 -7.26
CA ARG A 81 -8.74 12.67 -8.40
C ARG A 81 -9.86 13.70 -8.26
N LEU A 82 -9.84 14.70 -9.11
CA LEU A 82 -10.87 15.73 -9.21
C LEU A 82 -11.80 15.34 -10.36
N GLU A 83 -12.81 14.55 -10.02
CA GLU A 83 -13.67 13.87 -11.00
C GLU A 83 -14.58 14.83 -11.76
N GLU A 84 -15.10 15.87 -11.10
CA GLU A 84 -15.93 16.90 -11.74
C GLU A 84 -15.13 17.73 -12.75
N GLU A 85 -13.86 17.98 -12.47
CA GLU A 85 -12.92 18.71 -13.30
C GLU A 85 -12.24 17.82 -14.36
N GLY A 86 -12.39 16.50 -14.27
CA GLY A 86 -11.77 15.53 -15.18
C GLY A 86 -10.25 15.52 -15.10
N VAL A 87 -9.67 15.82 -13.94
CA VAL A 87 -8.21 15.89 -13.75
C VAL A 87 -7.72 15.12 -12.53
N VAL A 88 -6.43 14.80 -12.54
CA VAL A 88 -5.66 14.29 -11.42
C VAL A 88 -4.65 15.36 -11.03
N LEU A 89 -4.77 15.88 -9.81
CA LEU A 89 -3.84 16.85 -9.25
C LEU A 89 -2.72 16.11 -8.52
N VAL A 90 -1.49 16.30 -8.99
CA VAL A 90 -0.28 15.76 -8.35
C VAL A 90 0.49 16.92 -7.72
N SER A 91 0.75 16.87 -6.42
CA SER A 91 1.45 17.93 -5.70
C SER A 91 2.65 17.40 -4.93
N GLN A 92 3.76 18.15 -4.96
CA GLN A 92 4.96 17.87 -4.19
C GLN A 92 5.49 19.17 -3.60
N GLY A 93 5.39 19.32 -2.27
CA GLY A 93 5.75 20.57 -1.61
C GLY A 93 4.87 21.75 -2.07
N LYS A 94 5.46 22.72 -2.77
CA LYS A 94 4.76 23.91 -3.31
C LYS A 94 4.40 23.77 -4.79
N GLU A 95 4.84 22.70 -5.44
CA GLU A 95 4.61 22.48 -6.86
C GLU A 95 3.39 21.57 -7.04
N SER A 96 2.57 21.89 -8.04
CA SER A 96 1.39 21.11 -8.41
C SER A 96 1.27 21.04 -9.93
N VAL A 97 0.88 19.86 -10.42
CA VAL A 97 0.63 19.59 -11.84
C VAL A 97 -0.74 18.93 -11.96
N ALA A 98 -1.59 19.47 -12.81
CA ALA A 98 -2.85 18.84 -13.18
C ALA A 98 -2.66 18.01 -14.46
N LEU A 99 -3.06 16.75 -14.40
CA LEU A 99 -3.04 15.81 -15.52
C LEU A 99 -4.47 15.40 -15.88
N PRO A 100 -4.80 15.13 -17.14
CA PRO A 100 -6.13 14.63 -17.49
C PRO A 100 -6.44 13.29 -16.81
N TYR A 101 -7.64 13.16 -16.24
CA TYR A 101 -8.14 11.89 -15.70
C TYR A 101 -8.73 11.05 -16.84
N LEU A 102 -7.91 10.19 -17.42
CA LEU A 102 -8.29 9.39 -18.60
C LEU A 102 -8.79 7.99 -18.27
N VAL A 103 -8.29 7.39 -17.19
CA VAL A 103 -8.58 6.02 -16.78
C VAL A 103 -8.53 5.89 -15.27
N PRO A 104 -9.33 4.99 -14.66
CA PRO A 104 -9.14 4.61 -13.25
C PRO A 104 -7.71 4.11 -13.00
N TYR A 105 -7.17 4.43 -11.82
CA TYR A 105 -5.80 4.12 -11.45
C TYR A 105 -5.70 3.72 -9.98
N HIS A 106 -4.59 3.09 -9.61
CA HIS A 106 -4.24 2.81 -8.23
C HIS A 106 -3.07 3.70 -7.77
N ASP A 107 -3.05 4.01 -6.48
CA ASP A 107 -1.85 4.40 -5.74
C ASP A 107 -1.19 3.16 -5.08
N PRO A 108 0.04 3.26 -4.57
CA PRO A 108 0.76 2.11 -4.02
C PRO A 108 -0.01 1.35 -2.93
N LEU A 109 -0.71 2.07 -2.04
CA LEU A 109 -1.43 1.44 -0.95
C LEU A 109 -2.76 0.85 -1.41
N SER A 110 -3.52 1.55 -2.26
CA SER A 110 -4.75 1.01 -2.86
C SER A 110 -4.48 -0.26 -3.66
N LEU A 111 -3.35 -0.37 -4.37
CA LEU A 111 -3.00 -1.56 -5.14
C LEU A 111 -2.73 -2.76 -4.23
N VAL A 112 -1.98 -2.58 -3.13
CA VAL A 112 -1.73 -3.64 -2.14
C VAL A 112 -3.04 -4.15 -1.55
N LEU A 113 -3.96 -3.24 -1.24
CA LEU A 113 -5.31 -3.55 -0.76
C LEU A 113 -6.17 -4.27 -1.82
N TYR A 114 -5.92 -4.00 -3.09
CA TYR A 114 -6.67 -4.61 -4.19
C TYR A 114 -6.21 -6.03 -4.53
N LEU A 115 -4.94 -6.41 -4.26
CA LEU A 115 -4.39 -7.73 -4.62
C LEU A 115 -5.25 -8.94 -4.22
N PRO A 116 -5.86 -9.01 -3.01
CA PRO A 116 -6.69 -10.15 -2.61
C PRO A 116 -7.95 -10.33 -3.47
N ARG A 117 -8.33 -9.34 -4.27
CA ARG A 117 -9.50 -9.37 -5.18
C ARG A 117 -9.11 -9.83 -6.59
N LEU A 118 -7.82 -10.03 -6.87
CA LEU A 118 -7.34 -10.45 -8.18
C LEU A 118 -7.53 -11.95 -8.37
N PHE A 119 -8.22 -12.30 -9.45
CA PHE A 119 -8.36 -13.68 -9.90
C PHE A 119 -7.35 -13.96 -11.01
N LEU A 120 -6.07 -14.00 -10.64
CA LEU A 120 -4.99 -14.37 -11.54
C LEU A 120 -4.53 -15.81 -11.25
N VAL A 121 -4.27 -16.58 -12.29
CA VAL A 121 -3.58 -17.88 -12.16
C VAL A 121 -2.06 -17.70 -12.22
N PRO A 122 -1.26 -18.61 -11.64
CA PRO A 122 0.20 -18.53 -11.71
C PRO A 122 0.73 -18.34 -13.14
N GLY A 123 1.58 -17.34 -13.33
CA GLY A 123 2.13 -16.91 -14.61
C GLY A 123 1.38 -15.75 -15.28
N GLU A 124 0.15 -15.45 -14.87
CA GLU A 124 -0.60 -14.32 -15.43
C GLU A 124 -0.09 -12.97 -14.92
N VAL A 125 -0.21 -11.97 -15.80
CA VAL A 125 0.20 -10.60 -15.54
C VAL A 125 -0.97 -9.65 -15.81
N ALA A 126 -1.34 -8.87 -14.81
CA ALA A 126 -2.26 -7.75 -14.94
C ALA A 126 -1.52 -6.42 -14.94
N ARG A 127 -2.07 -5.43 -15.65
CA ARG A 127 -1.48 -4.09 -15.78
C ARG A 127 -2.41 -3.06 -15.15
N PHE A 128 -1.87 -2.27 -14.22
CA PHE A 128 -2.61 -1.24 -13.49
C PHE A 128 -2.03 0.15 -13.79
N PRO A 129 -2.86 1.11 -14.23
CA PRO A 129 -2.45 2.51 -14.32
C PRO A 129 -2.10 3.06 -12.94
N MET A 130 -1.09 3.93 -12.88
CA MET A 130 -0.71 4.67 -11.68
C MET A 130 -0.32 6.10 -12.06
N PRO A 131 -0.40 7.08 -11.15
CA PRO A 131 0.14 8.41 -11.38
C PRO A 131 1.62 8.32 -11.78
N GLY A 132 1.97 8.89 -12.93
CA GLY A 132 3.34 8.85 -13.47
C GLY A 132 3.73 7.55 -14.19
N GLY A 133 2.84 6.57 -14.36
CA GLY A 133 3.17 5.36 -15.12
C GLY A 133 2.17 4.21 -14.98
N ARG A 134 2.70 3.02 -14.69
CA ARG A 134 1.94 1.77 -14.55
C ARG A 134 2.72 0.75 -13.76
N VAL A 135 1.99 -0.13 -13.08
CA VAL A 135 2.55 -1.32 -12.41
C VAL A 135 2.02 -2.58 -13.08
N TYR A 136 2.91 -3.56 -13.21
CA TYR A 136 2.57 -4.92 -13.62
C TYR A 136 2.53 -5.79 -12.37
N VAL A 137 1.42 -6.49 -12.18
CA VAL A 137 1.21 -7.47 -11.10
C VAL A 137 1.22 -8.85 -11.75
N GLU A 138 2.22 -9.64 -11.41
CA GLU A 138 2.34 -11.02 -11.85
C GLU A 138 2.02 -11.96 -10.70
N ARG A 139 1.17 -12.95 -10.96
CA ARG A 139 0.91 -14.03 -10.02
C ARG A 139 2.00 -15.09 -10.13
N LEU A 140 2.71 -15.36 -9.04
CA LEU A 140 3.69 -16.44 -8.98
C LEU A 140 3.05 -17.75 -8.51
N SER A 141 3.78 -18.85 -8.51
CA SER A 141 3.35 -20.10 -7.87
C SER A 141 3.14 -19.90 -6.37
N ASP A 142 2.23 -20.69 -5.81
CA ASP A 142 2.01 -20.71 -4.37
C ASP A 142 3.23 -21.24 -3.63
N LEU A 143 3.41 -20.75 -2.41
CA LEU A 143 4.41 -21.24 -1.47
C LEU A 143 3.70 -21.76 -0.23
N GLU A 144 4.09 -22.95 0.19
CA GLU A 144 3.78 -23.43 1.53
C GLU A 144 4.87 -22.93 2.48
N ALA A 145 4.48 -22.12 3.45
CA ALA A 145 5.36 -21.62 4.48
C ALA A 145 4.69 -21.85 5.84
N GLU A 146 5.40 -22.51 6.75
CA GLU A 146 4.89 -22.81 8.11
C GLU A 146 3.54 -23.56 8.09
N GLY A 147 3.34 -24.44 7.10
CA GLY A 147 2.09 -25.20 6.91
C GLY A 147 0.90 -24.37 6.40
N ARG A 148 1.14 -23.14 5.94
CA ARG A 148 0.12 -22.26 5.37
C ARG A 148 0.42 -21.96 3.91
N LEU A 149 -0.62 -22.01 3.09
CA LEU A 149 -0.53 -21.67 1.67
C LEU A 149 -0.52 -20.15 1.51
N ARG A 150 0.53 -19.63 0.87
CA ARG A 150 0.68 -18.20 0.59
C ARG A 150 0.61 -17.94 -0.91
N GLN A 151 -0.27 -17.02 -1.30
CA GLN A 151 -0.36 -16.51 -2.67
C GLN A 151 0.67 -15.41 -2.87
N HIS A 152 1.38 -15.43 -3.98
CA HIS A 152 2.52 -14.55 -4.21
C HIS A 152 2.34 -13.67 -5.44
N PHE A 153 2.63 -12.38 -5.28
CA PHE A 153 2.59 -11.41 -6.36
C PHE A 153 3.93 -10.71 -6.51
N ARG A 154 4.40 -10.59 -7.75
CA ARG A 154 5.55 -9.76 -8.12
C ARG A 154 5.05 -8.47 -8.79
N LEU A 155 5.44 -7.34 -8.24
CA LEU A 155 5.08 -6.00 -8.70
C LEU A 155 6.29 -5.35 -9.39
N ARG A 156 6.11 -4.81 -10.59
CA ARG A 156 7.16 -4.12 -11.37
C ARG A 156 6.68 -2.74 -11.83
N PRO A 157 7.52 -1.69 -11.86
CA PRO A 157 8.99 -1.71 -11.85
C PRO A 157 9.69 -1.78 -10.48
N GLY A 158 8.99 -1.75 -9.35
CA GLY A 158 9.61 -1.72 -8.01
C GLY A 158 10.30 -3.00 -7.53
N LEU A 159 10.17 -4.12 -8.25
CA LEU A 159 10.61 -5.46 -7.83
C LEU A 159 10.10 -5.85 -6.44
N SER A 160 8.90 -5.41 -6.10
CA SER A 160 8.26 -5.74 -4.83
C SER A 160 7.62 -7.12 -4.92
N LEU A 161 7.73 -7.90 -3.85
CA LEU A 161 7.05 -9.16 -3.67
C LEU A 161 6.04 -9.01 -2.54
N VAL A 162 4.80 -9.42 -2.79
CA VAL A 162 3.73 -9.41 -1.79
C VAL A 162 3.23 -10.84 -1.60
N GLN A 163 3.22 -11.30 -0.35
CA GLN A 163 2.65 -12.59 0.04
C GLN A 163 1.33 -12.35 0.74
N LEU A 164 0.30 -13.05 0.27
CA LEU A 164 -1.01 -13.09 0.91
C LEU A 164 -1.23 -14.43 1.59
N GLU A 165 -1.79 -14.40 2.79
CA GLU A 165 -2.29 -15.57 3.49
C GLU A 165 -3.76 -15.30 3.84
N GLU A 166 -4.68 -16.16 3.39
CA GLU A 166 -6.13 -15.96 3.56
C GLU A 166 -6.61 -14.57 3.07
N GLY A 167 -5.97 -14.03 2.02
CA GLY A 167 -6.26 -12.72 1.47
C GLY A 167 -5.74 -11.52 2.28
N LEU A 168 -4.88 -11.76 3.28
CA LEU A 168 -4.21 -10.73 4.05
C LEU A 168 -2.75 -10.56 3.61
N PRO A 169 -2.24 -9.34 3.40
CA PRO A 169 -0.83 -9.13 3.08
C PRO A 169 0.04 -9.41 4.30
N VAL A 170 0.59 -10.62 4.38
CA VAL A 170 1.40 -11.07 5.52
C VAL A 170 2.88 -10.72 5.40
N ARG A 171 3.37 -10.53 4.16
CA ARG A 171 4.75 -10.12 3.91
C ARG A 171 4.84 -9.25 2.67
N LEU A 172 5.59 -8.17 2.77
CA LEU A 172 6.00 -7.35 1.65
C LEU A 172 7.52 -7.29 1.65
N ALA A 173 8.15 -7.52 0.51
CA ALA A 173 9.59 -7.39 0.34
C ALA A 173 9.88 -6.53 -0.89
N GLN A 174 10.90 -5.68 -0.81
CA GLN A 174 11.33 -4.85 -1.92
C GLN A 174 12.85 -4.74 -1.93
N GLN A 175 13.43 -4.79 -3.12
CA GLN A 175 14.85 -4.49 -3.28
C GLN A 175 15.10 -2.99 -3.14
N VAL A 176 15.99 -2.62 -2.22
CA VAL A 176 16.44 -1.25 -1.96
C VAL A 176 17.97 -1.23 -2.05
N GLY A 177 18.49 -0.73 -3.17
CA GLY A 177 19.91 -0.87 -3.51
C GLY A 177 20.30 -2.35 -3.63
N ASP A 178 21.34 -2.76 -2.92
CA ASP A 178 21.84 -4.14 -2.88
C ASP A 178 21.21 -4.98 -1.75
N HIS A 179 20.23 -4.42 -1.03
CA HIS A 179 19.59 -5.06 0.11
C HIS A 179 18.09 -5.25 -0.10
N VAL A 180 17.48 -6.07 0.74
CA VAL A 180 16.03 -6.27 0.78
C VAL A 180 15.48 -5.55 2.01
N PHE A 181 14.43 -4.76 1.79
CA PHE A 181 13.60 -4.20 2.83
C PHE A 181 12.31 -5.02 2.91
N GLU A 182 11.91 -5.39 4.12
CA GLU A 182 10.78 -6.29 4.34
C GLU A 182 9.83 -5.75 5.41
N ALA A 183 8.55 -6.03 5.24
CA ALA A 183 7.50 -5.84 6.22
C ALA A 183 6.84 -7.18 6.47
N VAL A 184 6.79 -7.62 7.74
CA VAL A 184 6.17 -8.89 8.15
C VAL A 184 5.03 -8.59 9.11
N LEU A 185 3.85 -9.14 8.83
CA LEU A 185 2.67 -8.98 9.68
C LEU A 185 2.87 -9.71 11.02
N GLU A 186 2.68 -8.98 12.11
CA GLU A 186 2.77 -9.54 13.48
C GLU A 186 1.41 -9.85 14.08
N GLY A 187 0.37 -9.14 13.63
CA GLY A 187 -0.97 -9.31 14.17
C GLY A 187 -2.00 -8.40 13.54
N VAL A 188 -3.26 -8.78 13.74
CA VAL A 188 -4.44 -8.06 13.27
C VAL A 188 -5.38 -7.83 14.45
N GLU A 189 -5.82 -6.60 14.61
CA GLU A 189 -6.81 -6.21 15.62
C GLU A 189 -8.06 -5.66 14.91
N GLU A 190 -9.25 -6.09 15.32
CA GLU A 190 -10.48 -5.40 14.93
C GLU A 190 -10.51 -4.02 15.61
N ALA A 191 -10.55 -2.95 14.82
CA ALA A 191 -10.57 -1.61 15.37
C ALA A 191 -11.95 -1.31 15.96
N LYS A 192 -12.03 -1.19 17.29
CA LYS A 192 -13.27 -0.78 17.99
C LYS A 192 -13.77 0.54 17.40
N ARG A 193 -15.03 0.59 16.92
CA ARG A 193 -15.70 1.83 16.48
C ARG A 193 -15.52 2.89 17.58
N ARG A 194 -14.76 3.96 17.31
CA ARG A 194 -14.75 5.15 18.18
C ARG A 194 -16.18 5.69 18.20
N ARG A 195 -16.89 5.52 19.32
CA ARG A 195 -18.14 6.22 19.58
C ARG A 195 -17.83 7.72 19.53
N ARG A 196 -18.34 8.43 18.53
CA ARG A 196 -18.39 9.90 18.57
C ARG A 196 -19.28 10.25 19.75
N TRP A 197 -18.73 10.95 20.73
CA TRP A 197 -19.54 11.64 21.73
C TRP A 197 -20.25 12.79 20.99
N VAL A 198 -21.58 12.79 21.08
CA VAL A 198 -22.45 13.89 20.64
C VAL A 198 -22.41 14.98 21.70
#